data_AF-A0A840ANT8-F1
#
_entry.id   AF-A0A840ANT8-F1
#
_cell.length_a   1.000
_cell.length_b   1.000
_cell.length_c   1.000
_cell.angle_alpha   90.00
_cell.angle_beta   90.00
_cell.angle_gamma   90.00
#
_symmetry.space_group_name_H-M   'P 1'
#
loop_
_entity.id
_entity.type
_entity.pdbx_description
1 polymer ?
#
loop_
_entity_poly.entity_id
_entity_poly.type
_entity_poly.pdbx_seq_one_letter_code
_entity_poly.pdbx_strand_id
1 'polypeptide(L)'
;MHRRFAVSILLAILSLATTAAAAQQPTDAQRKAVRDACMADLKTVCAGVTPGEGRVAACAKANFAKLSPPCQQALIAAKKGG
;
A
#
# COMPACT_ATOMS: atom_id res chain seq x y z
N MET A 1 -46.72 -2.94 7.10
CA MET A 1 -45.42 -3.22 6.43
C MET A 1 -45.23 -2.43 5.12
N HIS A 2 -46.24 -2.24 4.26
CA HIS A 2 -46.07 -1.48 2.99
C HIS A 2 -45.90 0.06 3.13
N ARG A 3 -46.44 0.69 4.18
CA ARG A 3 -46.30 2.14 4.40
C ARG A 3 -44.90 2.56 4.90
N ARG A 4 -44.09 1.60 5.35
CA ARG A 4 -42.69 1.82 5.75
C ARG A 4 -41.73 1.84 4.55
N PHE A 5 -42.11 1.19 3.44
CA PHE A 5 -41.34 1.21 2.19
C PHE A 5 -41.49 2.56 1.45
N ALA A 6 -42.66 3.19 1.50
CA ALA A 6 -42.88 4.47 0.82
C ALA A 6 -42.12 5.67 1.45
N VAL A 7 -41.94 5.66 2.78
CA VAL A 7 -41.21 6.74 3.50
C VAL A 7 -39.69 6.62 3.34
N SER A 8 -39.17 5.40 3.20
CA SER A 8 -37.73 5.13 3.01
C SER A 8 -37.22 5.45 1.60
N ILE A 9 -38.08 5.46 0.58
CA ILE A 9 -37.69 5.77 -0.81
C ILE A 9 -37.48 7.28 -1.02
N LEU A 10 -38.18 8.14 -0.28
CA LEU A 10 -38.06 9.61 -0.40
C LEU A 10 -36.86 10.21 0.36
N LEU A 11 -36.34 9.54 1.40
CA LEU A 11 -35.20 10.03 2.18
C LEU A 11 -33.83 9.61 1.61
N ALA A 12 -33.78 8.68 0.65
CA ALA A 12 -32.55 8.10 0.11
C ALA A 12 -31.84 8.98 -0.95
N ILE A 13 -32.44 10.12 -1.34
CA ILE A 13 -31.99 10.90 -2.51
C ILE A 13 -31.11 12.11 -2.14
N LEU A 14 -30.87 12.40 -0.85
CA LEU A 14 -30.17 13.61 -0.39
C LEU A 14 -28.78 13.38 0.24
N SER A 15 -28.12 12.24 -0.02
CA SER A 15 -26.82 11.94 0.60
C SER A 15 -25.76 11.34 -0.33
N LEU A 16 -25.89 11.43 -1.66
CA LEU A 16 -24.89 10.91 -2.61
C LEU A 16 -23.73 11.88 -2.88
N ALA A 17 -23.11 12.41 -1.83
CA ALA A 17 -21.81 13.08 -1.92
C ALA A 17 -20.85 12.54 -0.86
N THR A 18 -20.78 11.20 -0.71
CA THR A 18 -19.61 10.56 -0.11
C THR A 18 -18.51 10.55 -1.15
N THR A 19 -17.63 11.55 -1.13
CA THR A 19 -16.38 11.48 -1.87
C THR A 19 -15.64 10.22 -1.43
N ALA A 20 -15.47 9.28 -2.35
CA ALA A 20 -14.57 8.15 -2.12
C ALA A 20 -13.16 8.74 -1.98
N ALA A 21 -12.68 8.86 -0.74
CA ALA A 21 -11.24 8.93 -0.49
C ALA A 21 -10.69 7.57 -0.91
N ALA A 22 -10.35 7.43 -2.19
CA ALA A 22 -9.69 6.24 -2.69
C ALA A 22 -8.40 6.08 -1.88
N ALA A 23 -8.35 5.09 -0.99
CA ALA A 23 -7.10 4.60 -0.46
C ALA A 23 -6.28 4.16 -1.68
N GLN A 24 -5.32 4.99 -2.09
CA GLN A 24 -4.53 4.76 -3.30
C GLN A 24 -3.57 3.62 -3.01
N GLN A 25 -3.98 2.39 -3.33
CA GLN A 25 -3.04 1.28 -3.28
C GLN A 25 -1.93 1.54 -4.30
N PRO A 26 -0.66 1.22 -3.96
CA PRO A 26 0.43 1.33 -4.91
C PRO A 26 0.10 0.60 -6.21
N THR A 27 0.46 1.16 -7.35
CA THR A 27 0.33 0.48 -8.66
C THR A 27 1.35 -0.65 -8.79
N ASP A 28 1.13 -1.58 -9.71
CA ASP A 28 2.12 -2.63 -10.03
C ASP A 28 3.47 -2.06 -10.46
N ALA A 29 3.45 -0.97 -11.22
CA ALA A 29 4.66 -0.28 -11.64
C ALA A 29 5.45 0.24 -10.43
N GLN A 30 4.78 0.86 -9.45
CA GLN A 30 5.42 1.31 -8.21
C GLN A 30 5.99 0.14 -7.41
N ARG A 31 5.23 -0.96 -7.26
CA ARG A 31 5.71 -2.17 -6.59
C ARG A 31 6.95 -2.75 -7.28
N LYS A 32 6.95 -2.79 -8.61
CA LYS A 32 8.09 -3.28 -9.40
C LYS A 32 9.30 -2.37 -9.23
N ALA A 33 9.13 -1.05 -9.29
CA ALA A 33 10.20 -0.09 -9.10
C ALA A 33 10.90 -0.25 -7.73
N VAL A 34 10.14 -0.46 -6.66
CA VAL A 34 10.70 -0.75 -5.33
C VAL A 34 11.49 -2.05 -5.33
N ARG A 35 10.94 -3.12 -5.91
CA ARG A 35 11.64 -4.41 -5.98
C ARG A 35 12.95 -4.31 -6.75
N ASP A 36 12.95 -3.67 -7.90
CA ASP A 36 14.12 -3.52 -8.76
C ASP A 36 15.22 -2.72 -8.05
N ALA A 37 14.85 -1.59 -7.42
CA ALA A 37 15.77 -0.75 -6.66
C ALA A 37 16.38 -1.47 -5.46
N CYS A 38 15.63 -2.38 -4.82
CA CYS A 38 16.04 -3.04 -3.59
C CYS A 38 16.60 -4.46 -3.79
N MET A 39 16.53 -5.04 -5.00
CA MET A 39 16.82 -6.46 -5.20
C MET A 39 18.22 -6.85 -4.70
N ALA A 40 19.25 -6.08 -5.04
CA ALA A 40 20.62 -6.37 -4.66
C ALA A 40 20.82 -6.25 -3.13
N ASP A 41 20.26 -5.20 -2.53
CA ASP A 41 20.34 -4.97 -1.10
C ASP A 41 19.64 -6.08 -0.32
N LEU A 42 18.43 -6.49 -0.74
CA LEU A 42 17.66 -7.53 -0.06
C LEU A 42 18.33 -8.90 -0.16
N LYS A 43 19.01 -9.20 -1.27
CA LYS A 43 19.80 -10.43 -1.40
C LYS A 43 20.95 -10.52 -0.41
N THR A 44 21.55 -9.38 -0.04
CA THR A 44 22.69 -9.33 0.88
C THR A 44 22.24 -9.14 2.33
N VAL A 45 21.40 -8.14 2.58
CA VAL A 45 20.95 -7.72 3.91
C VAL A 45 19.89 -8.66 4.48
N CYS A 46 19.07 -9.29 3.62
CA CYS A 46 17.94 -10.14 4.02
C CYS A 46 18.06 -11.59 3.49
N ALA A 47 19.27 -12.07 3.18
CA ALA A 47 19.53 -13.37 2.55
C ALA A 47 18.86 -14.57 3.24
N GLY A 48 18.73 -14.55 4.57
CA GLY A 48 18.15 -15.63 5.37
C GLY A 48 16.63 -15.50 5.61
N VAL A 49 15.98 -14.49 5.05
CA VAL A 49 14.55 -14.23 5.31
C VAL A 49 13.71 -15.04 4.32
N THR A 50 12.90 -15.96 4.85
CA THR A 50 11.92 -16.70 4.04
C THR A 50 10.92 -15.72 3.41
N PRO A 51 10.76 -15.71 2.08
CA PRO A 51 9.77 -14.89 1.40
C PRO A 51 8.33 -15.15 1.87
N GLY A 52 7.43 -14.22 1.57
CA GLY A 52 6.01 -14.29 1.96
C GLY A 52 5.65 -13.43 3.18
N GLU A 53 4.35 -13.17 3.33
CA GLU A 53 3.76 -12.48 4.50
C GLU A 53 4.41 -11.14 4.87
N GLY A 54 5.06 -10.46 3.91
CA GLY A 54 5.77 -9.21 4.15
C GLY A 54 7.06 -9.33 4.98
N ARG A 55 7.56 -10.54 5.28
CA ARG A 55 8.80 -10.72 6.07
C ARG A 55 10.01 -10.00 5.49
N VAL A 56 10.17 -10.04 4.17
CA VAL A 56 11.27 -9.33 3.49
C VAL A 56 11.13 -7.82 3.61
N ALA A 57 9.90 -7.30 3.55
CA ALA A 57 9.64 -5.87 3.76
C ALA A 57 9.92 -5.45 5.21
N ALA A 58 9.60 -6.29 6.19
CA ALA A 58 9.95 -6.07 7.58
C ALA A 58 11.47 -6.05 7.80
N CYS A 59 12.21 -6.99 7.19
CA CYS A 59 13.67 -6.98 7.22
C CYS A 59 14.27 -5.71 6.60
N ALA A 60 13.75 -5.28 5.45
CA ALA A 60 14.17 -4.06 4.77
C ALA A 60 13.96 -2.83 5.69
N LYS A 61 12.80 -2.74 6.34
CA LYS A 61 12.48 -1.66 7.27
C LYS A 61 13.41 -1.66 8.48
N ALA A 62 13.66 -2.83 9.08
CA ALA A 62 14.55 -2.95 10.23
C ALA A 62 16.01 -2.62 9.90
N ASN A 63 16.43 -2.85 8.66
CA ASN A 63 17.81 -2.61 8.20
C ASN A 63 17.90 -1.42 7.23
N PHE A 64 16.96 -0.47 7.27
CA PHE A 64 16.84 0.61 6.29
C PHE A 64 18.16 1.36 6.07
N ALA A 65 18.89 1.65 7.14
CA ALA A 65 20.18 2.35 7.10
C ALA A 65 21.30 1.55 6.39
N LYS A 66 21.16 0.23 6.26
CA LYS A 66 22.12 -0.66 5.56
C LYS A 66 21.81 -0.83 4.07
N LEU A 67 20.65 -0.34 3.62
CA LEU A 67 20.25 -0.40 2.22
C LEU A 67 20.95 0.71 1.43
N SER A 68 21.11 0.50 0.13
CA SER A 68 21.65 1.51 -0.77
C SER A 68 20.74 2.75 -0.83
N PRO A 69 21.28 3.96 -1.13
CA PRO A 69 20.46 5.16 -1.27
C PRO A 69 19.30 5.01 -2.27
N PRO A 70 19.44 4.33 -3.43
CA PRO A 70 18.33 4.04 -4.34
C PRO A 70 17.19 3.25 -3.69
N CYS A 71 17.51 2.17 -2.95
CA CYS A 71 16.49 1.36 -2.28
C CYS A 71 15.79 2.15 -1.16
N GLN A 72 16.55 2.94 -0.39
CA GLN A 72 16.00 3.82 0.64
C GLN A 72 14.98 4.81 0.05
N GLN A 73 15.34 5.47 -1.06
CA GLN A 73 14.46 6.42 -1.74
C GLN A 73 13.19 5.74 -2.27
N ALA A 74 13.31 4.56 -2.87
CA ALA A 74 12.16 3.81 -3.37
C ALA A 74 11.18 3.43 -2.23
N LEU A 75 11.70 2.99 -1.08
CA LEU A 75 10.87 2.69 0.10
C LEU A 75 10.20 3.94 0.68
N ILE A 76 10.88 5.09 0.69
CA ILE A 76 10.28 6.37 1.11
C ILE A 76 9.16 6.79 0.14
N ALA A 77 9.40 6.69 -1.17
CA ALA A 77 8.42 7.03 -2.19
C ALA A 77 7.17 6.14 -2.08
N ALA A 78 7.35 4.84 -1.83
CA ALA A 78 6.24 3.91 -1.62
C ALA A 78 5.37 4.26 -0.41
N LYS A 79 5.94 4.87 0.64
CA LYS A 79 5.21 5.29 1.85
C LYS A 79 4.40 6.58 1.63
N LYS A 80 4.80 7.44 0.70
CA LYS A 80 4.16 8.75 0.45
C LYS A 80 2.97 8.70 -0.52
N GLY A 81 2.79 7.58 -1.24
CA GLY A 81 1.75 7.41 -2.26
C GLY A 81 0.57 6.54 -1.82
N GLY A 82 0.38 6.31 -0.51
CA GLY A 82 -0.74 5.54 0.07
C GLY A 82 -1.56 6.38 1.03
#